data_AF-A0A9N9AUQ8-F1
#
_entry.id   AF-A0A9N9AUQ8-F1
#
_cell.length_a   1.000
_cell.length_b   1.000
_cell.length_c   1.000
_cell.angle_alpha   90.00
_cell.angle_beta   90.00
_cell.angle_gamma   90.00
#
_symmetry.space_group_name_H-M   'P 1'
#
loop_
_entity.id
_entity.type
_entity.pdbx_description
1 polymer ?
#
loop_
_entity_poly.entity_id
_entity_poly.type
_entity_poly.pdbx_seq_one_letter_code
_entity_poly.pdbx_strand_id
1 'polypeptide(L)'
;MSLPSAEELQENHPDIETILSSPQQKFVALAEKQWVVKAVHHAETYFKLITAIDGKNLRLTPIDDEIYADFTKNFPDLRIDELNEDEIKSPEAKIKWREWMMKYEKKVEDYNFGTLLRKDVNGDYAEKNTILAIEIARNKQGLNSPLVNKSKNNNS
;
A
#
# COMPACT_ATOMS: atom_id res chain seq x y z
N MET A 1 6.18 51.19 25.55
CA MET A 1 5.94 49.90 24.89
C MET A 1 6.77 48.86 25.62
N SER A 2 6.14 48.02 26.45
CA SER A 2 6.82 46.91 27.10
C SER A 2 6.70 45.67 26.22
N LEU A 3 7.80 44.93 26.07
CA LEU A 3 7.82 43.64 25.41
C LEU A 3 7.06 42.62 26.27
N PRO A 4 6.28 41.70 25.67
CA PRO A 4 5.56 40.66 26.40
C PRO A 4 6.53 39.70 27.10
N SER A 5 6.10 39.14 28.24
CA SER A 5 6.88 38.20 29.05
C SER A 5 7.03 36.85 28.34
N ALA A 6 8.07 36.09 28.66
CA ALA A 6 8.31 34.74 28.11
C ALA A 6 7.17 33.74 28.43
N GLU A 7 6.31 34.04 29.39
CA GLU A 7 5.08 33.27 29.69
C GLU A 7 3.95 33.51 28.68
N GLU A 8 3.87 34.68 28.02
CA GLU A 8 2.82 34.98 27.04
C GLU A 8 3.10 34.35 25.67
N LEU A 9 4.28 33.76 25.47
CA LEU A 9 4.69 33.11 24.22
C LEU A 9 4.53 31.58 24.23
N GLN A 10 4.06 30.96 25.32
CA GLN A 10 4.09 29.49 25.47
C GLN A 10 2.73 28.77 25.52
N GLU A 11 1.57 29.41 25.67
CA GLU A 11 0.31 28.66 25.82
C GLU A 11 -0.80 29.10 24.86
N ASN A 12 -0.67 28.68 23.60
CA ASN A 12 -1.81 28.40 22.72
C ASN A 12 -1.42 27.30 21.74
N HIS A 13 -0.87 26.20 22.27
CA HIS A 13 -0.91 24.93 21.55
C HIS A 13 -2.23 24.27 21.92
N PRO A 14 -3.21 24.19 21.00
CA PRO A 14 -4.46 23.52 21.30
C PRO A 14 -4.17 22.06 21.66
N ASP A 15 -4.72 21.61 22.79
CA ASP A 15 -4.68 20.21 23.21
C ASP A 15 -5.11 19.31 22.06
N ILE A 16 -4.42 18.18 21.87
CA ILE A 16 -4.74 17.19 20.82
C ILE A 16 -6.22 16.79 20.92
N GLU A 17 -6.77 16.73 22.13
CA GLU A 17 -8.18 16.44 22.42
C GLU A 17 -9.15 17.51 21.86
N THR A 18 -8.73 18.77 21.82
CA THR A 18 -9.50 19.90 21.29
C THR A 18 -9.42 19.93 19.75
N ILE A 19 -8.27 19.57 19.15
CA ILE A 19 -8.14 19.40 17.69
C ILE A 19 -9.00 18.24 17.17
N LEU A 20 -9.15 17.17 17.97
CA LEU A 20 -9.97 16.00 17.66
C LEU A 20 -11.47 16.16 18.02
N SER A 21 -11.92 17.37 18.35
CA SER A 21 -13.29 17.62 18.87
C SER A 21 -14.38 17.59 17.80
N SER A 22 -14.07 17.77 16.51
CA SER A 22 -15.08 17.76 15.45
C SER A 22 -15.53 16.33 15.12
N PRO A 23 -16.83 16.08 14.91
CA PRO A 23 -17.32 14.79 14.43
C PRO A 23 -16.60 14.33 13.16
N GLN A 24 -16.30 15.24 12.24
CA GLN A 24 -15.63 14.98 10.97
C GLN A 24 -14.21 14.42 11.18
N GLN A 25 -13.40 15.01 12.07
CA GLN A 25 -12.07 14.49 12.39
C GLN A 25 -12.15 13.11 13.06
N LYS A 26 -13.12 12.88 13.96
CA LYS A 26 -13.33 11.56 14.58
C LYS A 26 -13.72 10.50 13.56
N PHE A 27 -14.55 10.85 12.57
CA PHE A 27 -14.89 9.96 11.46
C PHE A 27 -13.69 9.64 10.57
N VAL A 28 -12.88 10.64 10.23
CA VAL A 28 -11.65 10.45 9.45
C VAL A 28 -10.67 9.54 10.19
N ALA A 29 -10.38 9.83 11.47
CA ALA A 29 -9.48 9.02 12.28
C ALA A 29 -9.97 7.57 12.48
N LEU A 30 -11.28 7.37 12.63
CA LEU A 30 -11.88 6.04 12.72
C LEU A 30 -11.79 5.29 11.40
N ALA A 31 -12.06 5.97 10.28
CA ALA A 31 -11.94 5.40 8.94
C ALA A 31 -10.48 5.02 8.63
N GLU A 32 -9.52 5.86 8.98
CA GLU A 32 -8.08 5.56 8.87
C GLU A 32 -7.70 4.35 9.71
N LYS A 33 -8.14 4.28 10.97
CA LYS A 33 -7.87 3.13 11.85
C LYS A 33 -8.46 1.83 11.29
N GLN A 34 -9.70 1.86 10.80
CA GLN A 34 -10.33 0.68 10.18
C GLN A 34 -9.63 0.27 8.89
N TRP A 35 -9.22 1.26 8.09
CA TRP A 35 -8.43 1.03 6.88
C TRP A 35 -7.08 0.37 7.20
N VAL A 36 -6.34 0.86 8.20
CA VAL A 36 -5.07 0.26 8.66
C VAL A 36 -5.26 -1.20 9.06
N VAL A 37 -6.27 -1.50 9.88
CA VAL A 37 -6.55 -2.88 10.31
C VAL A 37 -6.82 -3.81 9.12
N LYS A 38 -7.64 -3.37 8.16
CA LYS A 38 -7.92 -4.14 6.94
C LYS A 38 -6.66 -4.31 6.08
N ALA A 39 -5.87 -3.24 5.91
CA ALA A 39 -4.66 -3.27 5.09
C ALA A 39 -3.59 -4.20 5.67
N VAL A 40 -3.39 -4.18 6.98
CA VAL A 40 -2.50 -5.11 7.71
C VAL A 40 -2.97 -6.55 7.55
N HIS A 41 -4.26 -6.81 7.80
CA HIS A 41 -4.81 -8.16 7.67
C HIS A 41 -4.67 -8.72 6.25
N HIS A 42 -4.92 -7.88 5.23
CA HIS A 42 -4.74 -8.25 3.84
C HIS A 42 -3.27 -8.57 3.51
N ALA A 43 -2.34 -7.72 3.98
CA ALA A 43 -0.90 -7.92 3.77
C ALA A 43 -0.39 -9.21 4.44
N GLU A 44 -0.78 -9.47 5.68
CA GLU A 44 -0.44 -10.70 6.39
C GLU A 44 -0.98 -11.95 5.68
N THR A 45 -2.24 -11.89 5.24
CA THR A 45 -2.88 -13.00 4.53
C THR A 45 -2.18 -13.27 3.20
N TYR A 46 -1.93 -12.22 2.43
CA TYR A 46 -1.22 -12.34 1.16
C TYR A 46 0.22 -12.84 1.35
N PHE A 47 0.92 -12.39 2.39
CA PHE A 47 2.27 -12.90 2.72
C PHE A 47 2.28 -14.40 2.99
N LYS A 48 1.33 -14.88 3.79
CA LYS A 48 1.17 -16.30 4.09
C LYS A 48 0.95 -17.11 2.80
N LEU A 49 0.18 -16.58 1.86
CA LEU A 49 -0.04 -17.23 0.56
C LEU A 49 1.25 -17.34 -0.24
N ILE A 50 1.96 -16.23 -0.48
CA ILE A 50 3.17 -16.25 -1.31
C ILE A 50 4.38 -16.95 -0.67
N THR A 51 4.35 -17.16 0.65
CA THR A 51 5.37 -17.96 1.35
C THR A 51 5.04 -19.44 1.40
N ALA A 52 3.75 -19.82 1.32
CA ALA A 52 3.32 -21.21 1.32
C ALA A 52 3.28 -21.85 -0.07
N ILE A 53 2.92 -21.09 -1.11
CA ILE A 53 2.76 -21.57 -2.49
C ILE A 53 3.47 -20.65 -3.48
N ASP A 54 3.92 -21.20 -4.61
CA ASP A 54 4.57 -20.42 -5.66
C ASP A 54 3.61 -19.37 -6.23
N GLY A 55 3.98 -18.09 -6.09
CA GLY A 55 3.19 -16.95 -6.53
C GLY A 55 2.79 -17.01 -8.01
N LYS A 56 3.56 -17.72 -8.86
CA LYS A 56 3.21 -17.94 -10.28
C LYS A 56 1.88 -18.65 -10.48
N ASN A 57 1.48 -19.51 -9.53
CA ASN A 57 0.23 -20.26 -9.56
C ASN A 57 -0.89 -19.55 -8.78
N LEU A 58 -0.59 -18.43 -8.11
CA LEU A 58 -1.57 -17.67 -7.35
C LEU A 58 -2.33 -16.72 -8.29
N ARG A 59 -3.66 -16.74 -8.18
CA ARG A 59 -4.54 -15.76 -8.82
C ARG A 59 -5.13 -14.86 -7.75
N LEU A 60 -4.90 -13.57 -7.87
CA LEU A 60 -5.45 -12.57 -6.95
C LEU A 60 -6.80 -12.04 -7.43
N THR A 61 -6.98 -11.97 -8.75
CA THR A 61 -8.26 -11.62 -9.37
C THR A 61 -8.58 -12.54 -10.55
N PRO A 62 -9.85 -12.58 -11.00
CA PRO A 62 -10.23 -13.28 -12.22
C PRO A 62 -9.52 -12.75 -13.48
N ILE A 63 -9.00 -11.52 -13.46
CA ILE A 63 -8.46 -10.81 -14.62
C ILE A 63 -6.98 -10.41 -14.46
N ASP A 64 -6.21 -11.15 -13.66
CA ASP A 64 -4.78 -10.85 -13.41
C ASP A 64 -3.96 -10.66 -14.68
N ASP A 65 -4.24 -11.44 -15.73
CA ASP A 65 -3.53 -11.33 -17.02
C ASP A 65 -3.82 -9.99 -17.72
N GLU A 66 -5.08 -9.52 -17.66
CA GLU A 66 -5.49 -8.21 -18.20
C GLU A 66 -4.83 -7.09 -17.41
N ILE A 67 -4.88 -7.17 -16.07
CA ILE A 67 -4.27 -6.19 -15.18
C ILE A 67 -2.76 -6.12 -15.41
N TYR A 68 -2.09 -7.26 -15.53
CA TYR A 68 -0.64 -7.30 -15.77
C TYR A 68 -0.25 -6.70 -17.13
N ALA A 69 -0.99 -7.03 -18.19
CA ALA A 69 -0.75 -6.49 -19.52
C ALA A 69 -0.98 -4.96 -19.58
N ASP A 70 -2.05 -4.46 -18.95
CA ASP A 70 -2.29 -3.02 -18.90
C ASP A 70 -1.28 -2.32 -17.98
N PHE A 71 -0.93 -2.92 -16.84
CA PHE A 71 0.08 -2.38 -15.92
C PHE A 71 1.44 -2.19 -16.62
N THR A 72 1.95 -3.22 -17.30
CA THR A 72 3.23 -3.14 -18.02
C THR A 72 3.20 -2.12 -19.17
N LYS A 73 2.04 -1.91 -19.80
CA LYS A 73 1.86 -0.87 -20.82
C LYS A 73 1.82 0.55 -20.25
N ASN A 74 1.16 0.75 -19.11
CA ASN A 74 1.00 2.08 -18.52
C ASN A 74 2.21 2.49 -17.67
N PHE A 75 2.91 1.54 -17.06
CA PHE A 75 4.07 1.76 -16.19
C PHE A 75 5.31 0.98 -16.66
N PRO A 76 5.78 1.18 -17.91
CA PRO A 76 6.87 0.40 -18.48
C PRO A 76 8.21 0.61 -17.76
N ASP A 77 8.41 1.80 -17.21
CA ASP A 77 9.67 2.17 -16.53
C ASP A 77 9.65 1.86 -15.03
N LEU A 78 8.52 1.42 -14.48
CA LEU A 78 8.38 1.17 -13.05
C LEU A 78 9.10 -0.13 -12.67
N ARG A 79 10.15 0.02 -11.87
CA ARG A 79 10.89 -1.12 -11.30
C ARG A 79 10.07 -1.80 -10.21
N ILE A 80 9.62 -3.03 -10.49
CA ILE A 80 8.80 -3.80 -9.54
C ILE A 80 9.61 -4.65 -8.56
N ASP A 81 10.90 -4.83 -8.83
CA ASP A 81 11.86 -5.51 -7.96
C ASP A 81 12.23 -4.65 -6.75
N GLU A 82 12.57 -3.39 -6.99
CA GLU A 82 12.83 -2.38 -5.97
C GLU A 82 12.06 -1.10 -6.31
N LEU A 83 11.12 -0.73 -5.44
CA LEU A 83 10.24 0.40 -5.69
C LEU A 83 10.87 1.70 -5.19
N ASN A 84 10.99 2.67 -6.09
CA ASN A 84 11.30 4.05 -5.74
C ASN A 84 10.03 4.75 -5.21
N GLU A 85 10.08 5.16 -3.94
CA GLU A 85 8.93 5.78 -3.29
C GLU A 85 8.54 7.13 -3.91
N ASP A 86 9.52 7.91 -4.34
CA ASP A 86 9.29 9.24 -4.91
C ASP A 86 8.57 9.14 -6.27
N GLU A 87 8.90 8.10 -7.05
CA GLU A 87 8.25 7.81 -8.34
C GLU A 87 6.80 7.36 -8.18
N ILE A 88 6.46 6.72 -7.07
CA ILE A 88 5.09 6.23 -6.81
C ILE A 88 4.24 7.30 -6.12
N LYS A 89 4.87 8.14 -5.29
CA LYS A 89 4.18 9.15 -4.48
C LYS A 89 4.13 10.53 -5.11
N SER A 90 4.81 10.74 -6.24
CA SER A 90 4.72 12.00 -6.98
C SER A 90 3.26 12.35 -7.31
N PRO A 91 2.90 13.64 -7.33
CA PRO A 91 1.55 14.07 -7.71
C PRO A 91 1.11 13.49 -9.07
N GLU A 92 2.00 13.44 -10.04
CA GLU A 92 1.77 12.91 -11.37
C GLU A 92 1.50 11.41 -11.33
N ALA A 93 2.29 10.65 -10.57
CA ALA A 93 2.07 9.23 -10.39
C ALA A 93 0.74 8.95 -9.70
N LYS A 94 0.37 9.72 -8.67
CA LYS A 94 -0.92 9.57 -7.99
C LYS A 94 -2.10 9.76 -8.94
N ILE A 95 -2.04 10.75 -9.83
CA ILE A 95 -3.08 10.97 -10.85
C ILE A 95 -3.15 9.79 -11.80
N LYS A 96 -1.99 9.39 -12.37
CA LYS A 96 -1.88 8.26 -13.30
C LYS A 96 -2.40 6.95 -12.70
N TRP A 97 -2.04 6.67 -11.45
CA TRP A 97 -2.54 5.51 -10.70
C TRP A 97 -4.05 5.58 -10.50
N ARG A 98 -4.60 6.74 -10.16
CA ARG A 98 -6.06 6.92 -10.01
C ARG A 98 -6.80 6.63 -11.32
N GLU A 99 -6.37 7.26 -12.41
CA GLU A 99 -6.98 7.08 -13.73
C GLU A 99 -6.89 5.62 -14.20
N TRP A 100 -5.75 4.98 -13.95
CA TRP A 100 -5.55 3.57 -14.26
C TRP A 100 -6.48 2.66 -13.45
N MET A 101 -6.59 2.88 -12.14
CA MET A 101 -7.46 2.09 -11.26
C MET A 101 -8.94 2.19 -11.63
N MET A 102 -9.42 3.38 -12.02
CA MET A 102 -10.83 3.60 -12.38
C MET A 102 -11.31 2.68 -13.52
N LYS A 103 -10.42 2.17 -14.38
CA LYS A 103 -10.77 1.19 -15.43
C LYS A 103 -11.33 -0.12 -14.86
N TYR A 104 -10.99 -0.44 -13.61
CA TYR A 104 -11.32 -1.71 -12.95
C TYR A 104 -12.49 -1.59 -11.97
N GLU A 105 -13.08 -0.40 -11.81
CA GLU A 105 -14.17 -0.14 -10.84
C GLU A 105 -15.32 -1.14 -10.93
N LYS A 106 -15.66 -1.58 -12.14
CA LYS A 106 -16.77 -2.52 -12.39
C LYS A 106 -16.32 -3.97 -12.59
N LYS A 107 -15.02 -4.23 -12.56
CA LYS A 107 -14.41 -5.53 -12.88
C LYS A 107 -13.74 -6.19 -11.69
N VAL A 108 -13.24 -5.39 -10.74
CA VAL A 108 -12.49 -5.82 -9.57
C VAL A 108 -13.16 -5.24 -8.34
N GLU A 109 -13.59 -6.11 -7.44
CA GLU A 109 -14.06 -5.69 -6.13
C GLU A 109 -12.90 -5.01 -5.38
N ASP A 110 -13.18 -3.93 -4.66
CA ASP A 110 -12.17 -3.18 -3.92
C ASP A 110 -10.98 -2.71 -4.79
N TYR A 111 -11.23 -2.37 -6.07
CA TYR A 111 -10.21 -1.91 -7.03
C TYR A 111 -9.33 -0.73 -6.54
N ASN A 112 -9.85 0.08 -5.61
CA ASN A 112 -9.20 1.25 -5.02
C ASN A 112 -8.69 0.99 -3.60
N PHE A 113 -8.77 -0.25 -3.10
CA PHE A 113 -8.30 -0.60 -1.78
C PHE A 113 -6.78 -0.71 -1.76
N GLY A 114 -6.13 0.31 -1.17
CA GLY A 114 -4.70 0.26 -0.91
C GLY A 114 -4.38 -0.79 0.15
N THR A 115 -3.43 -1.68 -0.15
CA THR A 115 -2.88 -2.66 0.80
C THR A 115 -1.43 -2.29 1.14
N LEU A 116 -0.81 -2.88 2.16
CA LEU A 116 0.61 -2.66 2.44
C LEU A 116 1.45 -3.45 1.43
N LEU A 117 2.57 -2.87 0.99
CA LEU A 117 3.47 -3.49 0.03
C LEU A 117 4.89 -3.60 0.58
N ARG A 118 5.61 -4.61 0.11
CA ARG A 118 7.05 -4.78 0.39
C ARG A 118 7.84 -3.88 -0.57
N LYS A 119 8.69 -3.00 -0.02
CA LYS A 119 9.55 -2.10 -0.81
C LYS A 119 10.49 -2.89 -1.72
N ASP A 120 11.05 -3.96 -1.17
CA ASP A 120 11.88 -4.96 -1.83
C ASP A 120 11.14 -6.30 -1.85
N VAL A 121 11.19 -7.02 -2.97
CA VAL A 121 10.66 -8.39 -3.11
C VAL A 121 11.28 -9.40 -2.15
N ASN A 122 12.36 -9.07 -1.45
CA ASN A 122 13.01 -9.90 -0.43
C ASN A 122 12.79 -9.41 1.01
N GLY A 123 12.24 -8.21 1.21
CA GLY A 123 12.03 -7.59 2.51
C GLY A 123 10.65 -7.84 3.09
N ASP A 124 10.43 -7.37 4.32
CA ASP A 124 9.13 -7.37 5.00
C ASP A 124 8.22 -6.23 4.50
N TYR A 125 6.94 -6.26 4.87
CA TYR A 125 6.03 -5.15 4.60
C TYR A 125 6.49 -3.92 5.37
N ALA A 126 6.68 -2.82 4.64
CA ALA A 126 6.84 -1.50 5.24
C ALA A 126 5.47 -0.82 5.31
N GLU A 127 5.30 0.11 6.25
CA GLU A 127 4.09 0.90 6.46
C GLU A 127 3.83 1.88 5.30
N LYS A 128 3.58 1.39 4.07
CA LYS A 128 3.31 2.22 2.90
C LYS A 128 2.32 1.53 1.97
N ASN A 129 1.23 2.25 1.70
CA ASN A 129 0.05 1.82 0.93
C ASN A 129 0.43 1.69 -0.55
N THR A 130 0.21 0.55 -1.18
CA THR A 130 0.29 0.41 -2.64
C THR A 130 -0.62 -0.73 -3.15
N ILE A 131 -0.86 -0.72 -4.46
CA ILE A 131 -1.95 -1.40 -5.17
C ILE A 131 -1.57 -2.85 -5.52
N LEU A 132 -2.55 -3.75 -5.42
CA LEU A 132 -2.51 -5.18 -5.74
C LEU A 132 -1.84 -5.52 -7.10
N ALA A 133 -1.86 -4.59 -8.04
CA ALA A 133 -1.26 -4.69 -9.37
C ALA A 133 0.25 -5.00 -9.36
N ILE A 134 1.01 -4.43 -8.42
CA ILE A 134 2.47 -4.66 -8.34
C ILE A 134 2.76 -6.09 -7.90
N GLU A 135 1.96 -6.63 -6.99
CA GLU A 135 2.10 -8.01 -6.53
C GLU A 135 1.67 -9.03 -7.60
N ILE A 136 0.64 -8.71 -8.40
CA ILE A 136 0.32 -9.48 -9.61
C ILE A 136 1.54 -9.52 -10.54
N ALA A 137 2.17 -8.37 -10.79
CA ALA A 137 3.35 -8.30 -11.65
C ALA A 137 4.54 -9.11 -11.11
N ARG A 138 4.82 -9.02 -9.80
CA ARG A 138 5.87 -9.80 -9.14
C ARG A 138 5.62 -11.30 -9.21
N ASN A 139 4.37 -11.73 -9.01
CA ASN A 139 3.96 -13.13 -9.15
C ASN A 139 4.16 -13.64 -10.57
N LYS A 140 3.72 -12.88 -11.58
CA LYS A 140 3.88 -13.24 -13.00
C LYS A 140 5.33 -13.32 -13.44
N GLN A 141 6.19 -12.44 -12.93
CA GLN A 141 7.63 -12.46 -13.23
C GLN A 141 8.41 -13.48 -12.38
N GLY A 142 7.77 -14.15 -11.41
CA GLY A 142 8.42 -15.13 -10.55
C GLY A 142 9.32 -14.52 -9.47
N LEU A 143 9.23 -13.21 -9.23
CA LEU A 143 10.06 -12.53 -8.24
C LEU A 143 9.72 -12.96 -6.80
N ASN A 144 8.51 -13.48 -6.58
CA ASN A 144 8.08 -14.01 -5.29
C ASN A 144 8.46 -15.49 -5.07
N SER A 145 8.88 -16.23 -6.11
CA SER A 145 9.21 -17.65 -6.01
C SER A 145 10.34 -17.98 -5.00
N PRO A 146 11.38 -17.13 -4.79
CA PRO A 146 12.40 -17.38 -3.77
C PRO A 146 11.89 -17.37 -2.31
N LEU A 147 10.74 -16.72 -2.02
CA LEU A 147 10.18 -16.65 -0.66
C LEU A 147 9.67 -18.01 -0.17
N VAL A 148 9.11 -18.81 -1.08
CA VAL A 148 8.68 -20.19 -0.80
C VAL A 148 9.86 -21.05 -0.33
N ASN A 149 11.03 -20.87 -0.95
CA ASN A 149 12.23 -21.64 -0.61
C ASN A 149 12.81 -21.23 0.76
N LYS A 150 12.75 -19.94 1.12
CA LYS A 150 13.13 -19.48 2.46
C LYS A 150 12.21 -20.04 3.54
N SER A 151 10.90 -20.08 3.31
CA SER A 151 9.94 -20.66 4.27
C SER A 151 10.20 -22.16 4.53
N LYS A 152 10.50 -22.93 3.49
CA LYS A 152 10.82 -24.37 3.61
C LYS A 152 12.11 -24.63 4.41
N ASN A 153 13.12 -23.79 4.26
CA ASN A 153 14.41 -23.95 4.94
C ASN A 153 14.36 -23.54 6.43
N ASN A 154 13.43 -22.69 6.84
CA ASN A 154 13.28 -22.28 8.24
C ASN A 154 12.51 -23.30 9.10
N ASN A 155 11.93 -24.33 8.48
CA ASN A 155 11.17 -25.40 9.13
C ASN A 155 11.88 -26.77 9.09
N SER A 156 13.19 -26.82 8.79
CA SER A 156 14.03 -28.02 8.87
C SER A 156 15.07 -27.93 9.97
#